data_AF-A0AAD5RFE6-F1
#
_entry.id   AF-A0AAD5RFE6-F1
#
_cell.length_a   1.000
_cell.length_b   1.000
_cell.length_c   1.000
_cell.angle_alpha   90.00
_cell.angle_beta   90.00
_cell.angle_gamma   90.00
#
_symmetry.space_group_name_H-M   'P 1'
#
loop_
_entity.id
_entity.type
_entity.pdbx_description
1 polymer ?
#
loop_
_entity_poly.entity_id
_entity_poly.type
_entity_poly.pdbx_seq_one_letter_code
_entity_poly.pdbx_strand_id
1 'polypeptide(L)'
;TYVDETEEITRHCEGGEDYMSEQPSPPSSGYRTAEDSSVSGGVPRHTRCPSFVSSQQHRTRSSPSLHIEASETGPIIPRASLNSQEWPLRNPNEAILFRHYVQNLATWLDACDPLRHFQTLVPRKARTCPILLNAIFAAASRHLSNTSEYDDLASNRYHEQCLKFLIPTLNHATVVSDEDMFAATIILRLLEEIEVKHTGMDSHGYLLGIHAFVNGGEHPLQTGGLVSAAFWVGLRQEIYIASMDHQPVKINLPHGMVDRSLEPADDSTWSNRAVVHIADVLNFCFGNDKSFSWWTELREWCTRWQESLPPTFTPIYEKKESEYQPFPEIWYDNACSVIGIQHHILANMFLTRFDPQIPQIGGQRKASVTKMTLAVCIGQRLKPTKQEIMRLVRRICGIGLCNQWTPPAMFTACMAIAAFGDLFQDQKDQEALLDILQRTERNHSRPTEATQQQMIKSWGWISEE
;
A
#
# COMPACT_ATOMS: atom_id res chain seq x y z
N THR A 1 -65.00 35.45 14.14
CA THR A 1 -65.36 34.37 15.08
C THR A 1 -64.07 33.74 15.55
N TYR A 2 -63.70 34.03 16.82
CA TYR A 2 -62.55 33.56 17.65
C TYR A 2 -61.13 33.78 17.06
N VAL A 3 -60.20 34.61 17.57
CA VAL A 3 -59.82 35.23 18.88
C VAL A 3 -59.28 34.27 19.95
N ASP A 4 -58.04 34.56 20.35
CA ASP A 4 -57.29 34.27 21.61
C ASP A 4 -56.99 32.82 22.01
N GLU A 5 -55.96 32.47 22.78
CA GLU A 5 -54.88 33.11 23.58
C GLU A 5 -54.01 31.90 23.99
N THR A 6 -52.68 31.91 24.12
CA THR A 6 -51.98 32.31 25.36
C THR A 6 -50.47 32.17 25.15
N GLU A 7 -49.75 33.27 25.34
CA GLU A 7 -48.36 33.30 25.80
C GLU A 7 -48.34 33.37 27.35
N GLU A 8 -47.19 32.98 27.91
CA GLU A 8 -46.61 33.52 29.15
C GLU A 8 -47.10 33.04 30.53
N ILE A 9 -46.24 32.27 31.22
CA ILE A 9 -45.98 32.44 32.67
C ILE A 9 -44.46 32.31 32.94
N THR A 10 -43.80 33.49 32.97
CA THR A 10 -43.02 34.07 34.09
C THR A 10 -42.07 33.16 34.92
N ARG A 11 -40.75 33.33 34.75
CA ARG A 11 -39.74 33.99 35.64
C ARG A 11 -39.76 33.68 37.15
N HIS A 12 -38.54 33.61 37.70
CA HIS A 12 -38.03 33.66 39.10
C HIS A 12 -37.37 32.32 39.49
N CYS A 13 -36.12 32.22 39.92
CA CYS A 13 -35.35 33.13 40.79
C CYS A 13 -33.87 33.24 40.39
N GLU A 14 -33.34 34.45 40.58
CA GLU A 14 -31.93 34.82 40.69
C GLU A 14 -31.35 34.41 42.06
N GLY A 15 -30.02 34.33 42.13
CA GLY A 15 -29.27 34.83 43.29
C GLY A 15 -28.53 33.80 44.14
N GLY A 16 -27.21 33.99 44.28
CA GLY A 16 -26.43 33.44 45.39
C GLY A 16 -24.94 33.20 45.09
N GLU A 17 -24.15 34.27 45.10
CA GLU A 17 -22.70 34.19 45.33
C GLU A 17 -22.43 33.89 46.83
N ASP A 18 -21.26 33.29 47.10
CA ASP A 18 -20.23 33.78 48.05
C ASP A 18 -19.65 32.80 49.13
N TYR A 19 -18.33 32.91 49.30
CA TYR A 19 -17.40 32.49 50.39
C TYR A 19 -16.81 31.06 50.55
N MET A 20 -15.50 30.98 50.22
CA MET A 20 -14.31 30.49 50.96
C MET A 20 -14.41 29.42 52.08
N SER A 21 -13.51 28.40 52.04
CA SER A 21 -12.26 28.33 52.85
C SER A 21 -11.62 26.91 52.93
N GLU A 22 -10.32 26.87 52.58
CA GLU A 22 -9.16 26.16 53.19
C GLU A 22 -9.16 24.69 53.68
N GLN A 23 -8.02 24.05 53.35
CA GLN A 23 -7.38 22.77 53.77
C GLN A 23 -7.15 22.61 55.30
N PRO A 24 -6.59 21.50 55.89
CA PRO A 24 -5.66 20.47 55.35
C PRO A 24 -5.78 19.00 55.86
N SER A 25 -4.90 18.13 55.31
CA SER A 25 -4.51 16.74 55.73
C SER A 25 -3.87 16.71 57.15
N PRO A 26 -3.35 15.60 57.78
CA PRO A 26 -2.75 14.34 57.25
C PRO A 26 -2.95 13.07 58.20
N PRO A 27 -1.96 12.19 58.52
CA PRO A 27 -1.48 10.98 57.80
C PRO A 27 -1.33 9.70 58.69
N SER A 28 -0.85 8.58 58.12
CA SER A 28 0.17 7.67 58.73
C SER A 28 0.44 6.43 57.83
N SER A 29 1.67 6.26 57.31
CA SER A 29 2.76 5.35 57.81
C SER A 29 2.58 3.90 57.32
N GLY A 30 3.54 3.15 56.77
CA GLY A 30 5.01 3.12 56.74
C GLY A 30 5.35 1.61 56.65
N TYR A 31 6.22 1.09 55.79
CA TYR A 31 7.65 0.81 56.03
C TYR A 31 8.08 -0.28 55.01
N ARG A 32 9.11 -0.02 54.20
CA ARG A 32 10.50 -0.60 54.20
C ARG A 32 10.76 -1.87 53.35
N THR A 33 11.50 -1.60 52.28
CA THR A 33 12.66 -2.26 51.63
C THR A 33 13.48 -3.34 52.38
N ALA A 34 13.99 -4.31 51.60
CA ALA A 34 15.40 -4.79 51.46
C ALA A 34 15.39 -6.28 51.02
N GLU A 35 15.82 -6.64 49.81
CA GLU A 35 17.17 -7.02 49.34
C GLU A 35 17.56 -8.52 49.53
N ASP A 36 18.06 -9.08 48.43
CA ASP A 36 18.96 -10.22 48.22
C ASP A 36 18.73 -11.59 48.88
N SER A 37 18.64 -12.64 48.04
CA SER A 37 19.78 -13.56 47.81
C SER A 37 19.44 -14.74 46.87
N SER A 38 20.46 -15.11 46.11
CA SER A 38 20.59 -16.24 45.18
C SER A 38 20.43 -17.62 45.81
N VAL A 39 19.70 -18.54 45.18
CA VAL A 39 19.97 -20.00 45.24
C VAL A 39 19.56 -20.70 43.94
N SER A 40 20.50 -21.49 43.44
CA SER A 40 20.47 -22.49 42.37
C SER A 40 19.48 -23.65 42.57
N GLY A 41 18.97 -24.20 41.46
CA GLY A 41 18.78 -25.66 41.35
C GLY A 41 17.46 -26.15 40.76
N GLY A 42 17.57 -27.08 39.80
CA GLY A 42 16.63 -28.20 39.69
C GLY A 42 15.61 -28.15 38.55
N VAL A 43 16.00 -28.65 37.39
CA VAL A 43 15.09 -29.12 36.33
C VAL A 43 14.48 -30.46 36.73
N PRO A 44 13.13 -30.65 36.70
CA PRO A 44 12.55 -31.98 36.77
C PRO A 44 12.26 -32.52 35.37
N ARG A 45 12.92 -33.64 35.03
CA ARG A 45 12.47 -34.59 34.01
C ARG A 45 11.16 -35.25 34.46
N HIS A 46 10.13 -35.21 33.62
CA HIS A 46 9.02 -36.16 33.71
C HIS A 46 8.84 -36.97 32.41
N THR A 47 9.18 -38.24 32.60
CA THR A 47 8.71 -39.50 32.01
C THR A 47 7.55 -39.49 31.01
N ARG A 48 7.81 -40.15 29.86
CA ARG A 48 6.84 -40.66 28.87
C ARG A 48 5.93 -41.76 29.44
N CYS A 49 4.69 -41.84 28.95
CA CYS A 49 4.04 -43.06 28.43
C CYS A 49 2.68 -42.73 27.76
N PRO A 50 2.07 -43.63 26.95
CA PRO A 50 1.74 -43.36 25.53
C PRO A 50 0.23 -43.33 25.22
N SER A 51 -0.17 -42.76 24.08
CA SER A 51 -1.42 -43.17 23.41
C SER A 51 -1.48 -42.76 21.93
N PHE A 52 -1.79 -43.76 21.09
CA PHE A 52 -2.50 -43.70 19.81
C PHE A 52 -1.91 -42.91 18.63
N VAL A 53 -1.15 -43.65 17.83
CA VAL A 53 -0.91 -43.36 16.40
C VAL A 53 -2.17 -43.76 15.63
N SER A 54 -2.88 -42.77 15.06
CA SER A 54 -3.76 -42.99 13.91
C SER A 54 -3.04 -42.44 12.68
N SER A 55 -2.74 -43.33 11.76
CA SER A 55 -2.03 -43.11 10.52
C SER A 55 -2.94 -42.39 9.53
N GLN A 56 -2.68 -41.12 9.26
CA GLN A 56 -3.03 -40.50 7.98
C GLN A 56 -1.82 -39.77 7.42
N GLN A 57 -1.25 -40.36 6.38
CA GLN A 57 -0.14 -39.83 5.61
C GLN A 57 -0.61 -38.60 4.81
N HIS A 58 -0.39 -37.40 5.34
CA HIS A 58 -0.20 -36.24 4.49
C HIS A 58 1.30 -36.09 4.24
N ARG A 59 1.75 -36.50 3.04
CA ARG A 59 3.08 -36.16 2.53
C ARG A 59 3.14 -34.64 2.34
N THR A 60 3.63 -33.92 3.34
CA THR A 60 4.16 -32.58 3.15
C THR A 60 5.46 -32.71 2.39
N ARG A 61 5.40 -32.50 1.07
CA ARG A 61 6.59 -32.41 0.24
C ARG A 61 7.22 -31.06 0.55
N SER A 62 8.30 -31.07 1.33
CA SER A 62 9.13 -29.89 1.58
C SER A 62 9.52 -29.26 0.24
N SER A 63 9.21 -27.98 0.08
CA SER A 63 9.62 -27.14 -1.05
C SER A 63 11.15 -27.15 -1.16
N PRO A 64 11.74 -27.17 -2.36
CA PRO A 64 13.18 -27.13 -2.50
C PRO A 64 13.66 -25.72 -2.16
N SER A 65 14.30 -25.55 -1.00
CA SER A 65 15.20 -24.43 -0.76
C SER A 65 16.29 -24.49 -1.82
N LEU A 66 16.40 -23.47 -2.67
CA LEU A 66 17.59 -23.27 -3.50
C LEU A 66 18.76 -22.95 -2.56
N HIS A 67 19.39 -23.99 -2.05
CA HIS A 67 20.77 -23.90 -1.57
C HIS A 67 21.62 -23.58 -2.78
N ILE A 68 22.00 -22.31 -2.92
CA ILE A 68 23.05 -21.89 -3.84
C ILE A 68 24.35 -22.40 -3.22
N GLU A 69 24.80 -23.58 -3.62
CA GLU A 69 26.18 -24.01 -3.37
C GLU A 69 27.09 -23.08 -4.16
N ALA A 70 27.87 -22.28 -3.44
CA ALA A 70 28.89 -21.40 -4.00
C ALA A 70 29.94 -22.26 -4.71
N SER A 71 29.93 -22.24 -6.04
CA SER A 71 31.06 -22.68 -6.85
C SER A 71 31.99 -21.49 -7.04
N GLU A 72 33.08 -21.45 -6.29
CA GLU A 72 34.16 -20.50 -6.50
C GLU A 72 34.85 -20.80 -7.85
N THR A 73 35.23 -19.74 -8.58
CA THR A 73 36.01 -19.70 -9.84
C THR A 73 35.23 -19.59 -11.17
N GLY A 74 34.33 -18.60 -11.28
CA GLY A 74 33.96 -17.99 -12.57
C GLY A 74 34.84 -16.77 -12.90
N PRO A 75 35.21 -16.50 -14.17
CA PRO A 75 36.02 -15.33 -14.52
C PRO A 75 35.26 -14.02 -14.29
N ILE A 76 35.91 -13.08 -13.63
CA ILE A 76 35.43 -11.70 -13.43
C ILE A 76 35.26 -11.06 -14.82
N ILE A 77 34.05 -10.63 -15.17
CA ILE A 77 33.79 -9.88 -16.41
C ILE A 77 34.03 -8.40 -16.09
N PRO A 78 35.15 -7.78 -16.52
CA PRO A 78 35.37 -6.35 -16.31
C PRO A 78 34.25 -5.52 -16.98
N ARG A 79 33.98 -4.34 -16.42
CA ARG A 79 32.97 -3.35 -16.89
C ARG A 79 33.05 -3.07 -18.40
N ALA A 80 34.23 -3.23 -19.01
CA ALA A 80 34.50 -3.06 -20.44
C ALA A 80 34.01 -4.22 -21.35
N SER A 81 33.61 -5.36 -20.79
CA SER A 81 33.15 -6.56 -21.51
C SER A 81 31.65 -6.81 -21.44
N LEU A 82 30.91 -5.98 -20.69
CA LEU A 82 29.47 -5.79 -20.87
C LEU A 82 29.30 -4.97 -22.15
N ASN A 83 29.13 -5.63 -23.29
CA ASN A 83 29.00 -5.02 -24.62
C ASN A 83 28.35 -3.63 -24.54
N SER A 84 29.13 -2.57 -24.80
CA SER A 84 28.60 -1.22 -24.86
C SER A 84 27.61 -1.15 -26.00
N GLN A 85 26.32 -1.03 -25.70
CA GLN A 85 25.30 -0.79 -26.73
C GLN A 85 25.72 0.44 -27.52
N GLU A 86 25.84 0.31 -28.85
CA GLU A 86 26.14 1.46 -29.71
C GLU A 86 24.96 2.44 -29.66
N TRP A 87 25.24 3.70 -29.31
CA TRP A 87 24.27 4.78 -29.37
C TRP A 87 24.55 5.64 -30.62
N PRO A 88 23.54 6.03 -31.40
CA PRO A 88 22.10 5.80 -31.20
C PRO A 88 21.65 4.34 -31.43
N LEU A 89 20.54 3.93 -30.78
CA LEU A 89 19.89 2.64 -31.04
C LEU A 89 19.57 2.52 -32.54
N ARG A 90 20.11 1.48 -33.18
CA ARG A 90 19.90 1.25 -34.62
C ARG A 90 18.70 0.38 -34.94
N ASN A 91 18.24 -0.43 -33.98
CA ASN A 91 17.05 -1.25 -34.12
C ASN A 91 15.79 -0.40 -33.85
N PRO A 92 14.91 -0.19 -34.83
CA PRO A 92 13.68 0.59 -34.65
C PRO A 92 12.76 0.04 -33.55
N ASN A 93 12.69 -1.28 -33.38
CA ASN A 93 11.85 -1.89 -32.35
C ASN A 93 12.37 -1.54 -30.95
N GLU A 94 13.69 -1.64 -30.72
CA GLU A 94 14.32 -1.22 -29.45
C GLU A 94 14.11 0.27 -29.19
N ALA A 95 14.20 1.11 -30.22
CA ALA A 95 13.93 2.54 -30.08
C ALA A 95 12.47 2.83 -29.69
N ILE A 96 11.50 2.08 -30.24
CA ILE A 96 10.08 2.14 -29.85
C ILE A 96 9.91 1.72 -28.39
N LEU A 97 10.49 0.58 -27.98
CA LEU A 97 10.42 0.10 -26.59
C LEU A 97 11.01 1.11 -25.60
N PHE A 98 12.20 1.65 -25.92
CA PHE A 98 12.86 2.66 -25.09
C PHE A 98 12.00 3.90 -24.93
N ARG A 99 11.43 4.40 -26.03
CA ARG A 99 10.52 5.55 -26.02
C ARG A 99 9.25 5.25 -25.22
N HIS A 100 8.66 4.07 -25.40
CA HIS A 100 7.46 3.64 -24.69
C HIS A 100 7.67 3.60 -23.18
N TYR A 101 8.81 3.06 -22.73
CA TYR A 101 9.18 3.08 -21.32
C TYR A 101 9.24 4.50 -20.76
N VAL A 102 10.00 5.40 -21.39
CA VAL A 102 10.21 6.78 -20.90
C VAL A 102 8.90 7.58 -20.84
N GLN A 103 8.04 7.41 -21.84
CA GLN A 103 6.82 8.21 -22.00
C GLN A 103 5.63 7.65 -21.22
N ASN A 104 5.59 6.34 -20.99
CA ASN A 104 4.43 5.68 -20.38
C ASN A 104 4.76 4.99 -19.05
N LEU A 105 5.71 4.06 -19.00
CA LEU A 105 5.93 3.26 -17.78
C LEU A 105 6.68 4.02 -16.69
N ALA A 106 7.70 4.80 -17.07
CA ALA A 106 8.54 5.53 -16.12
C ALA A 106 7.74 6.59 -15.34
N THR A 107 6.71 7.18 -15.95
CA THR A 107 5.84 8.17 -15.26
C THR A 107 5.05 7.55 -14.12
N TRP A 108 4.79 6.24 -14.16
CA TRP A 108 4.09 5.54 -13.08
C TRP A 108 5.00 5.36 -11.88
N LEU A 109 6.27 5.06 -12.13
CA LEU A 109 7.29 4.86 -11.10
C LEU A 109 7.65 6.21 -10.45
N ASP A 110 7.76 7.27 -11.24
CA ASP A 110 8.10 8.61 -10.75
C ASP A 110 6.95 9.34 -10.05
N ALA A 111 5.84 8.66 -9.73
CA ALA A 111 4.78 9.24 -8.93
C ALA A 111 5.34 9.73 -7.57
N CYS A 112 5.21 11.03 -7.31
CA CYS A 112 5.78 11.71 -6.14
C CYS A 112 7.33 11.75 -6.10
N ASP A 113 7.99 11.62 -7.25
CA ASP A 113 9.42 11.89 -7.41
C ASP A 113 9.65 13.20 -8.19
N PRO A 114 10.04 14.30 -7.53
CA PRO A 114 10.22 15.59 -8.19
C PRO A 114 11.34 15.59 -9.24
N LEU A 115 12.33 14.69 -9.12
CA LEU A 115 13.45 14.60 -10.06
C LEU A 115 13.20 13.59 -11.19
N ARG A 116 12.10 12.82 -11.09
CA ARG A 116 11.67 11.85 -12.10
C ARG A 116 12.81 10.90 -12.50
N HIS A 117 13.38 10.21 -11.53
CA HIS A 117 14.60 9.43 -11.72
C HIS A 117 14.40 8.29 -12.74
N PHE A 118 13.23 7.63 -12.76
CA PHE A 118 12.96 6.55 -13.71
C PHE A 118 12.72 7.06 -15.14
N GLN A 119 12.22 8.28 -15.31
CA GLN A 119 12.01 8.91 -16.62
C GLN A 119 13.27 9.60 -17.14
N THR A 120 14.15 10.09 -16.27
CA THR A 120 15.28 10.95 -16.67
C THR A 120 16.64 10.32 -16.46
N LEU A 121 16.90 9.75 -15.28
CA LEU A 121 18.22 9.24 -14.89
C LEU A 121 18.42 7.78 -15.33
N VAL A 122 17.43 6.93 -15.08
CA VAL A 122 17.48 5.50 -15.44
C VAL A 122 17.71 5.28 -16.94
N PRO A 123 17.05 6.00 -17.87
CA PRO A 123 17.31 5.85 -19.31
C PRO A 123 18.74 6.24 -19.68
N ARG A 124 19.33 7.24 -19.01
CA ARG A 124 20.74 7.63 -19.23
C ARG A 124 21.69 6.54 -18.75
N LYS A 125 21.43 5.95 -17.59
CA LYS A 125 22.21 4.82 -17.04
C LYS A 125 22.09 3.56 -17.88
N ALA A 126 20.90 3.27 -18.42
CA ALA A 126 20.64 2.16 -19.33
C ALA A 126 21.52 2.20 -20.60
N ARG A 127 22.04 3.38 -20.98
CA ARG A 127 22.98 3.51 -22.11
C ARG A 127 24.27 2.72 -21.93
N THR A 128 24.69 2.55 -20.68
CA THR A 128 25.95 1.89 -20.29
C THR A 128 25.73 0.69 -19.36
N CYS A 129 24.48 0.37 -19.02
CA CYS A 129 24.13 -0.73 -18.13
C CYS A 129 23.16 -1.70 -18.85
N PRO A 130 23.66 -2.85 -19.36
CA PRO A 130 22.82 -3.82 -20.06
C PRO A 130 21.68 -4.40 -19.22
N ILE A 131 21.85 -4.52 -17.90
CA ILE A 131 20.80 -4.99 -16.99
C ILE A 131 19.60 -4.02 -17.07
N LEU A 132 19.83 -2.73 -16.86
CA LEU A 132 18.79 -1.70 -16.95
C LEU A 132 18.17 -1.64 -18.35
N LEU A 133 18.98 -1.70 -19.40
CA LEU A 133 18.48 -1.65 -20.77
C LEU A 133 17.53 -2.81 -21.09
N ASN A 134 17.91 -4.03 -20.72
CA ASN A 134 17.09 -5.22 -20.96
C ASN A 134 15.85 -5.24 -20.05
N ALA A 135 15.95 -4.77 -18.81
CA ALA A 135 14.77 -4.61 -17.94
C ALA A 135 13.75 -3.62 -18.53
N ILE A 136 14.22 -2.48 -19.05
CA ILE A 136 13.39 -1.50 -19.76
C ILE A 136 12.68 -2.15 -20.96
N PHE A 137 13.41 -2.89 -21.79
CA PHE A 137 12.83 -3.54 -22.97
C PHE A 137 11.85 -4.64 -22.60
N ALA A 138 12.13 -5.44 -21.58
CA ALA A 138 11.24 -6.48 -21.10
C ALA A 138 9.90 -5.89 -20.62
N ALA A 139 9.94 -4.92 -19.69
CA ALA A 139 8.73 -4.27 -19.18
C ALA A 139 7.92 -3.56 -20.28
N ALA A 140 8.60 -2.80 -21.16
CA ALA A 140 7.94 -2.07 -22.23
C ALA A 140 7.28 -3.00 -23.26
N SER A 141 7.97 -4.06 -23.67
CA SER A 141 7.44 -5.02 -24.64
C SER A 141 6.26 -5.80 -24.09
N ARG A 142 6.31 -6.23 -22.82
CA ARG A 142 5.17 -6.88 -22.18
C ARG A 142 3.95 -5.94 -22.10
N HIS A 143 4.15 -4.70 -21.66
CA HIS A 143 3.06 -3.74 -21.60
C HIS A 143 2.45 -3.52 -23.00
N LEU A 144 3.28 -3.34 -24.03
CA LEU A 144 2.80 -3.15 -25.39
C LEU A 144 2.05 -4.37 -25.91
N SER A 145 2.51 -5.60 -25.65
CA SER A 145 1.82 -6.80 -26.12
C SER A 145 0.43 -6.98 -25.48
N ASN A 146 0.24 -6.48 -24.27
CA ASN A 146 -1.05 -6.51 -23.58
C ASN A 146 -1.98 -5.32 -23.94
N THR A 147 -1.46 -4.21 -24.45
CA THR A 147 -2.24 -2.97 -24.70
C THR A 147 -2.34 -2.60 -26.18
N SER A 148 -1.61 -3.28 -27.06
CA SER A 148 -1.47 -2.99 -28.48
C SER A 148 -0.97 -4.23 -29.22
N GLU A 149 -0.87 -4.17 -30.55
CA GLU A 149 -0.28 -5.25 -31.34
C GLU A 149 1.25 -5.22 -31.25
N TYR A 150 1.84 -6.09 -30.43
CA TYR A 150 3.29 -6.25 -30.29
C TYR A 150 3.68 -7.73 -30.05
N ASP A 151 4.93 -8.10 -30.32
CA ASP A 151 5.44 -9.48 -30.16
C ASP A 151 5.39 -9.94 -28.69
N ASP A 152 4.50 -10.91 -28.40
CA ASP A 152 4.29 -11.50 -27.07
C ASP A 152 5.54 -12.18 -26.48
N LEU A 153 6.46 -12.63 -27.33
CA LEU A 153 7.68 -13.32 -26.92
C LEU A 153 8.85 -12.36 -26.68
N ALA A 154 8.74 -11.09 -27.09
CA ALA A 154 9.83 -10.13 -26.97
C ALA A 154 10.22 -9.88 -25.51
N SER A 155 9.23 -9.79 -24.60
CA SER A 155 9.47 -9.62 -23.16
C SER A 155 10.37 -10.73 -22.62
N ASN A 156 10.02 -11.99 -22.90
CA ASN A 156 10.78 -13.15 -22.43
C ASN A 156 12.23 -13.11 -22.90
N ARG A 157 12.47 -12.75 -24.17
CA ARG A 157 13.83 -12.63 -24.72
C ARG A 157 14.64 -11.58 -23.96
N TYR A 158 14.10 -10.38 -23.74
CA TYR A 158 14.81 -9.32 -23.02
C TYR A 158 14.97 -9.64 -21.53
N HIS A 159 13.98 -10.27 -20.91
CA HIS A 159 14.06 -10.75 -19.53
C HIS A 159 15.19 -11.77 -19.36
N GLU A 160 15.30 -12.77 -20.24
CA GLU A 160 16.40 -13.72 -20.26
C GLU A 160 17.77 -13.03 -20.44
N GLN A 161 17.86 -12.04 -21.33
CA GLN A 161 19.10 -11.26 -21.49
C GLN A 161 19.45 -10.46 -20.22
N CYS A 162 18.45 -9.88 -19.56
CA CYS A 162 18.64 -9.21 -18.27
C CYS A 162 19.22 -10.17 -17.23
N LEU A 163 18.64 -11.37 -17.10
CA LEU A 163 19.08 -12.39 -16.14
C LEU A 163 20.51 -12.90 -16.42
N LYS A 164 20.91 -13.03 -17.70
CA LYS A 164 22.29 -13.39 -18.08
C LYS A 164 23.34 -12.44 -17.51
N PHE A 165 23.01 -11.16 -17.38
CA PHE A 165 23.90 -10.17 -16.77
C PHE A 165 23.69 -10.04 -15.25
N LEU A 166 22.44 -10.17 -14.78
CA LEU A 166 22.08 -10.02 -13.37
C LEU A 166 22.66 -11.12 -12.49
N ILE A 167 22.49 -12.39 -12.88
CA ILE A 167 22.89 -13.55 -12.04
C ILE A 167 24.39 -13.54 -11.74
N PRO A 168 25.31 -13.38 -12.72
CA PRO A 168 26.74 -13.30 -12.42
C PRO A 168 27.10 -12.08 -11.57
N THR A 169 26.40 -10.95 -11.75
CA THR A 169 26.63 -9.72 -10.99
C THR A 169 26.27 -9.91 -9.51
N LEU A 170 25.20 -10.63 -9.19
CA LEU A 170 24.84 -10.97 -7.81
C LEU A 170 25.92 -11.83 -7.11
N ASN A 171 26.63 -12.66 -7.87
CA ASN A 171 27.72 -13.49 -7.35
C ASN A 171 29.05 -12.74 -7.22
N HIS A 172 29.18 -11.58 -7.85
CA HIS A 172 30.41 -10.79 -7.89
C HIS A 172 30.08 -9.31 -7.59
N ALA A 173 30.00 -8.98 -6.30
CA ALA A 173 29.54 -7.70 -5.72
C ALA A 173 30.38 -6.44 -6.06
N THR A 174 31.03 -6.36 -7.24
CA THR A 174 32.01 -5.32 -7.58
C THR A 174 31.82 -4.65 -8.94
N VAL A 175 30.87 -5.09 -9.79
CA VAL A 175 30.82 -4.65 -11.21
C VAL A 175 29.73 -3.62 -11.52
N VAL A 176 28.62 -3.58 -10.76
CA VAL A 176 27.47 -2.67 -11.00
C VAL A 176 27.21 -1.82 -9.75
N SER A 177 26.81 -0.56 -9.94
CA SER A 177 26.43 0.32 -8.82
C SER A 177 25.18 -0.22 -8.16
N ASP A 178 25.13 -0.25 -6.83
CA ASP A 178 23.97 -0.73 -6.08
C ASP A 178 22.68 -0.02 -6.54
N GLU A 179 22.75 1.29 -6.84
CA GLU A 179 21.61 2.07 -7.33
C GLU A 179 21.04 1.59 -8.68
N ASP A 180 21.90 1.09 -9.58
CA ASP A 180 21.48 0.58 -10.89
C ASP A 180 20.77 -0.77 -10.72
N MET A 181 21.22 -1.57 -9.75
CA MET A 181 20.59 -2.83 -9.37
C MET A 181 19.21 -2.58 -8.74
N PHE A 182 19.10 -1.62 -7.81
CA PHE A 182 17.82 -1.23 -7.23
C PHE A 182 16.81 -0.81 -8.32
N ALA A 183 17.23 0.05 -9.24
CA ALA A 183 16.35 0.49 -10.33
C ALA A 183 15.95 -0.66 -11.26
N ALA A 184 16.88 -1.57 -11.59
CA ALA A 184 16.57 -2.76 -12.39
C ALA A 184 15.56 -3.67 -11.67
N THR A 185 15.74 -3.93 -10.38
CA THR A 185 14.81 -4.72 -9.57
C THR A 185 13.41 -4.11 -9.57
N ILE A 186 13.27 -2.79 -9.43
CA ILE A 186 11.97 -2.11 -9.50
C ILE A 186 11.29 -2.29 -10.87
N ILE A 187 12.04 -2.19 -11.96
CA ILE A 187 11.49 -2.38 -13.32
C ILE A 187 11.10 -3.85 -13.55
N LEU A 188 11.88 -4.78 -13.03
CA LEU A 188 11.58 -6.20 -13.11
C LEU A 188 10.35 -6.58 -12.26
N ARG A 189 10.16 -5.96 -11.09
CA ARG A 189 8.91 -6.09 -10.31
C ARG A 189 7.70 -5.52 -11.07
N LEU A 190 7.87 -4.37 -11.74
CA LEU A 190 6.82 -3.85 -12.62
C LEU A 190 6.46 -4.85 -13.72
N LEU A 191 7.46 -5.50 -14.33
CA LEU A 191 7.22 -6.56 -15.32
C LEU A 191 6.40 -7.70 -14.73
N GLU A 192 6.78 -8.21 -13.56
CA GLU A 192 6.02 -9.29 -12.88
C GLU A 192 4.58 -8.87 -12.60
N GLU A 193 4.37 -7.65 -12.10
CA GLU A 193 3.04 -7.09 -11.84
C GLU A 193 2.16 -7.04 -13.09
N ILE A 194 2.76 -6.84 -14.27
CA ILE A 194 2.08 -6.85 -15.56
C ILE A 194 1.83 -8.29 -16.05
N GLU A 195 2.70 -9.23 -15.67
CA GLU A 195 2.66 -10.64 -16.10
C GLU A 195 1.74 -11.54 -15.27
N VAL A 196 1.27 -11.12 -14.09
CA VAL A 196 0.37 -11.93 -13.24
C VAL A 196 -0.93 -12.26 -13.97
N LYS A 197 -0.93 -13.33 -14.77
CA LYS A 197 -2.11 -13.91 -15.42
C LYS A 197 -2.39 -15.29 -14.82
N HIS A 198 -3.55 -15.41 -14.16
CA HIS A 198 -4.39 -16.62 -14.11
C HIS A 198 -3.88 -17.92 -13.50
N THR A 199 -2.72 -17.97 -12.87
CA THR A 199 -2.38 -19.18 -12.12
C THR A 199 -2.95 -19.06 -10.72
N GLY A 200 -3.96 -19.85 -10.36
CA GLY A 200 -4.32 -20.16 -8.96
C GLY A 200 -3.22 -20.91 -8.20
N MET A 201 -1.97 -20.70 -8.59
CA MET A 201 -0.73 -21.05 -7.92
C MET A 201 -0.06 -19.72 -7.63
N ASP A 202 0.35 -19.53 -6.38
CA ASP A 202 1.14 -18.41 -5.88
C ASP A 202 2.28 -18.06 -6.84
N SER A 203 2.00 -17.20 -7.81
CA SER A 203 2.99 -16.59 -8.70
C SER A 203 3.57 -15.38 -7.99
N HIS A 204 4.02 -15.54 -6.75
CA HIS A 204 4.95 -14.63 -6.10
C HIS A 204 6.34 -14.92 -6.68
N GLY A 205 6.49 -14.67 -7.98
CA GLY A 205 7.74 -14.77 -8.72
C GLY A 205 8.85 -14.04 -7.97
N TYR A 206 9.66 -14.82 -7.26
CA TYR A 206 11.11 -14.88 -7.18
C TYR A 206 12.05 -13.75 -7.65
N LEU A 207 11.62 -12.53 -7.99
CA LEU A 207 12.56 -11.41 -8.14
C LEU A 207 12.85 -10.77 -6.79
N LEU A 208 14.15 -10.77 -6.46
CA LEU A 208 14.80 -10.26 -5.26
C LEU A 208 13.91 -9.31 -4.46
N GLY A 209 13.44 -9.78 -3.31
CA GLY A 209 12.76 -8.92 -2.37
C GLY A 209 13.62 -7.68 -2.15
N ILE A 210 13.03 -6.49 -2.23
CA ILE A 210 13.70 -5.24 -1.86
C ILE A 210 14.37 -5.40 -0.47
N HIS A 211 13.82 -6.28 0.37
CA HIS A 211 14.40 -6.76 1.63
C HIS A 211 15.85 -7.24 1.53
N ALA A 212 16.24 -7.96 0.47
CA ALA A 212 17.62 -8.45 0.32
C ALA A 212 18.64 -7.31 0.17
N PHE A 213 18.22 -6.16 -0.35
CA PHE A 213 19.08 -5.01 -0.58
C PHE A 213 18.93 -3.91 0.49
N VAL A 214 17.74 -3.73 1.06
CA VAL A 214 17.51 -2.79 2.16
C VAL A 214 18.01 -3.34 3.51
N ASN A 215 18.09 -4.67 3.67
CA ASN A 215 18.64 -5.30 4.89
C ASN A 215 20.15 -5.60 4.79
N GLY A 216 20.77 -5.48 3.61
CA GLY A 216 22.15 -5.90 3.34
C GLY A 216 23.24 -4.83 3.51
N GLY A 217 22.87 -3.57 3.81
CA GLY A 217 23.82 -2.48 3.98
C GLY A 217 23.80 -1.90 5.39
N GLU A 218 24.91 -2.00 6.11
CA GLU A 218 25.18 -1.24 7.34
C GLU A 218 25.37 0.28 7.08
N HIS A 219 25.21 0.71 5.83
CA HIS A 219 25.33 2.11 5.44
C HIS A 219 23.98 2.83 5.59
N PRO A 220 23.94 3.98 6.30
CA PRO A 220 22.75 4.81 6.33
C PRO A 220 22.32 5.14 4.90
N LEU A 221 21.13 4.69 4.51
CA LEU A 221 20.53 5.10 3.25
C LEU A 221 20.40 6.63 3.27
N GLN A 222 21.17 7.30 2.41
CA GLN A 222 21.11 8.75 2.30
C GLN A 222 19.76 9.16 1.70
N THR A 223 19.19 10.24 2.22
CA THR A 223 17.97 10.83 1.68
C THR A 223 18.24 11.40 0.29
N GLY A 224 17.39 11.03 -0.68
CA GLY A 224 17.50 11.48 -2.09
C GLY A 224 18.23 10.51 -3.02
N GLY A 225 18.30 10.89 -4.29
CA GLY A 225 18.91 10.09 -5.36
C GLY A 225 18.09 8.87 -5.79
N LEU A 226 18.67 8.05 -6.68
CA LEU A 226 17.99 6.94 -7.33
C LEU A 226 17.57 5.84 -6.34
N VAL A 227 18.37 5.58 -5.30
CA VAL A 227 18.04 4.57 -4.27
C VAL A 227 16.79 5.00 -3.48
N SER A 228 16.70 6.27 -3.10
CA SER A 228 15.50 6.79 -2.42
C SER A 228 14.27 6.75 -3.33
N ALA A 229 14.43 7.11 -4.61
CA ALA A 229 13.34 7.00 -5.59
C ALA A 229 12.87 5.55 -5.74
N ALA A 230 13.80 4.60 -5.89
CA ALA A 230 13.51 3.17 -5.97
C ALA A 230 12.81 2.64 -4.71
N PHE A 231 13.21 3.09 -3.52
CA PHE A 231 12.53 2.76 -2.26
C PHE A 231 11.07 3.18 -2.28
N TRP A 232 10.77 4.43 -2.67
CA TRP A 232 9.40 4.94 -2.66
C TRP A 232 8.50 4.20 -3.65
N VAL A 233 9.03 3.82 -4.82
CA VAL A 233 8.32 2.95 -5.75
C VAL A 233 8.06 1.58 -5.14
N GLY A 234 9.11 0.97 -4.59
CA GLY A 234 9.04 -0.34 -3.96
C GLY A 234 8.06 -0.41 -2.81
N LEU A 235 7.99 0.64 -1.97
CA LEU A 235 7.01 0.75 -0.89
C LEU A 235 5.57 0.78 -1.43
N ARG A 236 5.30 1.53 -2.50
CA ARG A 236 3.96 1.55 -3.12
C ARG A 236 3.59 0.20 -3.74
N GLN A 237 4.54 -0.49 -4.37
CA GLN A 237 4.35 -1.87 -4.85
C GLN A 237 4.04 -2.84 -3.71
N GLU A 238 4.75 -2.71 -2.58
CA GLU A 238 4.53 -3.54 -1.40
C GLU A 238 3.18 -3.26 -0.73
N ILE A 239 2.75 -2.00 -0.65
CA ILE A 239 1.41 -1.61 -0.16
C ILE A 239 0.32 -2.23 -1.03
N TYR A 240 0.51 -2.28 -2.35
CA TYR A 240 -0.41 -2.97 -3.25
C TYR A 240 -0.53 -4.45 -2.91
N ILE A 241 0.59 -5.15 -2.82
CA ILE A 241 0.62 -6.59 -2.49
C ILE A 241 -0.01 -6.84 -1.11
N ALA A 242 0.41 -6.08 -0.09
CA ALA A 242 -0.12 -6.17 1.27
C ALA A 242 -1.64 -5.97 1.33
N SER A 243 -2.17 -5.03 0.54
CA SER A 243 -3.60 -4.77 0.45
C SER A 243 -4.36 -5.92 -0.23
N MET A 244 -3.80 -6.50 -1.30
CA MET A 244 -4.46 -7.57 -2.07
C MET A 244 -4.40 -8.93 -1.38
N ASP A 245 -3.27 -9.25 -0.75
CA ASP A 245 -3.03 -10.55 -0.11
C ASP A 245 -3.43 -10.55 1.39
N HIS A 246 -3.88 -9.41 1.90
CA HIS A 246 -4.22 -9.20 3.31
C HIS A 246 -3.07 -9.58 4.26
N GLN A 247 -1.87 -9.12 3.95
CA GLN A 247 -0.65 -9.38 4.72
C GLN A 247 -0.01 -8.08 5.22
N PRO A 248 0.80 -8.12 6.30
CA PRO A 248 1.63 -6.99 6.69
C PRO A 248 2.59 -6.58 5.58
N VAL A 249 2.96 -5.30 5.57
CA VAL A 249 3.99 -4.74 4.68
C VAL A 249 5.34 -5.30 5.11
N LYS A 250 6.06 -5.97 4.18
CA LYS A 250 7.33 -6.63 4.52
C LYS A 250 8.54 -5.70 4.45
N ILE A 251 8.43 -4.55 3.77
CA ILE A 251 9.57 -3.65 3.54
C ILE A 251 9.91 -2.91 4.84
N ASN A 252 11.20 -2.81 5.15
CA ASN A 252 11.66 -2.04 6.30
C ASN A 252 11.38 -0.55 6.04
N LEU A 253 10.94 0.17 7.07
CA LEU A 253 10.66 1.61 7.05
C LEU A 253 11.71 2.37 7.86
N PRO A 254 12.95 2.52 7.35
CA PRO A 254 14.06 3.08 8.11
C PRO A 254 13.83 4.55 8.44
N HIS A 255 14.14 4.94 9.67
CA HIS A 255 13.84 6.28 10.20
C HIS A 255 14.58 7.40 9.44
N GLY A 256 15.73 7.09 8.83
CA GLY A 256 16.47 8.06 8.01
C GLY A 256 15.84 8.35 6.64
N MET A 257 14.95 7.48 6.14
CA MET A 257 14.33 7.63 4.82
C MET A 257 12.86 8.02 4.90
N VAL A 258 12.21 7.65 6.01
CA VAL A 258 10.78 7.82 6.22
C VAL A 258 10.51 8.93 7.22
N ASP A 259 9.89 10.00 6.75
CA ASP A 259 9.38 11.08 7.59
C ASP A 259 7.92 10.77 8.01
N ARG A 260 7.66 10.78 9.32
CA ARG A 260 6.31 10.62 9.93
C ARG A 260 5.80 11.89 10.61
N SER A 261 6.58 12.97 10.55
CA SER A 261 6.21 14.26 11.12
C SER A 261 5.04 14.88 10.33
N LEU A 262 4.48 15.95 10.89
CA LEU A 262 3.50 16.80 10.21
C LEU A 262 4.03 18.23 10.04
N GLU A 263 5.35 18.41 10.13
CA GLU A 263 5.99 19.71 9.94
C GLU A 263 5.83 20.18 8.49
N PRO A 264 5.74 21.50 8.22
CA PRO A 264 5.67 22.01 6.85
C PRO A 264 6.79 21.45 5.96
N ALA A 265 6.41 20.90 4.81
CA ALA A 265 7.31 20.28 3.84
C ALA A 265 6.74 20.42 2.42
N ASP A 266 7.51 19.97 1.42
CA ASP A 266 7.05 19.95 0.03
C ASP A 266 5.95 18.90 -0.23
N ASP A 267 5.28 19.01 -1.39
CA ASP A 267 4.17 18.13 -1.74
C ASP A 267 4.59 16.65 -1.84
N SER A 268 5.84 16.38 -2.24
CA SER A 268 6.34 15.01 -2.35
C SER A 268 6.46 14.36 -0.97
N THR A 269 6.91 15.13 0.02
CA THR A 269 7.04 14.71 1.41
C THR A 269 5.66 14.51 2.05
N TRP A 270 4.71 15.44 1.84
CA TRP A 270 3.33 15.28 2.30
C TRP A 270 2.66 14.02 1.73
N SER A 271 2.87 13.75 0.44
CA SER A 271 2.37 12.53 -0.19
C SER A 271 3.05 11.28 0.38
N ASN A 272 4.37 11.28 0.51
CA ASN A 272 5.12 10.14 1.00
C ASN A 272 4.80 9.82 2.48
N ARG A 273 4.51 10.83 3.30
CA ARG A 273 3.97 10.66 4.66
C ARG A 273 2.66 9.85 4.66
N ALA A 274 1.74 10.14 3.75
CA ALA A 274 0.50 9.36 3.62
C ALA A 274 0.75 7.92 3.13
N VAL A 275 1.71 7.73 2.20
CA VAL A 275 2.14 6.40 1.72
C VAL A 275 2.71 5.56 2.88
N VAL A 276 3.56 6.14 3.72
CA VAL A 276 4.10 5.48 4.91
C VAL A 276 2.97 5.16 5.89
N HIS A 277 2.07 6.11 6.10
CA HIS A 277 0.99 5.93 7.06
C HIS A 277 0.06 4.76 6.70
N ILE A 278 -0.31 4.59 5.43
CA ILE A 278 -1.06 3.38 5.04
C ILE A 278 -0.25 2.09 5.26
N ALA A 279 1.08 2.11 5.10
CA ALA A 279 1.89 0.94 5.44
C ALA A 279 1.83 0.63 6.96
N ASP A 280 1.93 1.65 7.82
CA ASP A 280 1.76 1.48 9.27
C ASP A 280 0.35 0.97 9.61
N VAL A 281 -0.69 1.45 8.92
CA VAL A 281 -2.08 0.97 9.06
C VAL A 281 -2.25 -0.47 8.61
N LEU A 282 -1.67 -0.89 7.48
CA LEU A 282 -1.73 -2.27 7.01
C LEU A 282 -1.00 -3.22 7.98
N ASN A 283 0.12 -2.77 8.55
CA ASN A 283 0.81 -3.48 9.62
C ASN A 283 -0.06 -3.62 10.88
N PHE A 284 -0.83 -2.60 11.23
CA PHE A 284 -1.85 -2.73 12.27
C PHE A 284 -2.98 -3.69 11.86
N CYS A 285 -3.51 -3.61 10.64
CA CYS A 285 -4.65 -4.41 10.19
C CYS A 285 -4.33 -5.89 10.04
N PHE A 286 -3.11 -6.24 9.62
CA PHE A 286 -2.71 -7.61 9.30
C PHE A 286 -1.58 -8.17 10.20
N GLY A 287 -0.97 -7.34 11.05
CA GLY A 287 0.05 -7.76 12.02
C GLY A 287 -0.52 -8.29 13.33
N ASN A 288 0.35 -8.47 14.33
CA ASN A 288 0.00 -9.10 15.61
C ASN A 288 -0.55 -8.12 16.65
N ASP A 289 -0.04 -6.88 16.70
CA ASP A 289 -0.50 -5.89 17.67
C ASP A 289 -1.81 -5.26 17.18
N LYS A 290 -2.89 -5.49 17.93
CA LYS A 290 -4.24 -4.93 17.69
C LYS A 290 -4.67 -4.00 18.82
N SER A 291 -3.72 -3.39 19.51
CA SER A 291 -4.01 -2.52 20.65
C SER A 291 -4.87 -1.33 20.25
N PHE A 292 -5.84 -1.01 21.10
CA PHE A 292 -6.71 0.15 20.90
C PHE A 292 -5.93 1.47 20.94
N SER A 293 -4.86 1.54 21.73
CA SER A 293 -3.95 2.68 21.77
C SER A 293 -3.28 2.92 20.43
N TRP A 294 -2.71 1.88 19.79
CA TRP A 294 -2.07 2.02 18.50
C TRP A 294 -3.06 2.41 17.41
N TRP A 295 -4.25 1.79 17.38
CA TRP A 295 -5.32 2.20 16.49
C TRP A 295 -5.68 3.69 16.67
N THR A 296 -5.78 4.16 17.93
CA THR A 296 -6.10 5.56 18.25
C THR A 296 -5.03 6.50 17.73
N GLU A 297 -3.76 6.19 17.94
CA GLU A 297 -2.64 6.99 17.40
C GLU A 297 -2.68 7.10 15.86
N LEU A 298 -2.98 5.98 15.17
CA LEU A 298 -3.12 5.96 13.72
C LEU A 298 -4.31 6.81 13.25
N ARG A 299 -5.46 6.73 13.93
CA ARG A 299 -6.64 7.56 13.64
C ARG A 299 -6.38 9.04 13.88
N GLU A 300 -5.73 9.40 14.99
CA GLU A 300 -5.37 10.77 15.32
C GLU A 300 -4.38 11.36 14.30
N TRP A 301 -3.42 10.55 13.83
CA TRP A 301 -2.52 10.96 12.76
C TRP A 301 -3.30 11.29 11.48
N CYS A 302 -4.28 10.45 11.09
CA CYS A 302 -5.13 10.75 9.94
C CYS A 302 -5.82 12.12 10.06
N THR A 303 -6.44 12.40 11.21
CA THR A 303 -7.11 13.68 11.45
C THR A 303 -6.13 14.85 11.32
N ARG A 304 -4.98 14.78 12.02
CA ARG A 304 -4.00 15.87 12.01
C ARG A 304 -3.35 16.08 10.64
N TRP A 305 -3.08 15.00 9.90
CA TRP A 305 -2.53 15.11 8.55
C TRP A 305 -3.48 15.88 7.63
N GLN A 306 -4.78 15.55 7.67
CA GLN A 306 -5.81 16.23 6.87
C GLN A 306 -5.96 17.72 7.25
N GLU A 307 -5.83 18.05 8.53
CA GLU A 307 -5.88 19.44 9.03
C GLU A 307 -4.63 20.26 8.67
N SER A 308 -3.50 19.59 8.43
CA SER A 308 -2.19 20.23 8.18
C SER A 308 -1.85 20.32 6.69
N LEU A 309 -2.74 19.88 5.79
CA LEU A 309 -2.45 19.83 4.36
C LEU A 309 -2.17 21.22 3.77
N PRO A 310 -1.12 21.35 2.94
CA PRO A 310 -0.90 22.59 2.22
C PRO A 310 -2.02 22.82 1.18
N PRO A 311 -2.28 24.08 0.78
CA PRO A 311 -3.33 24.41 -0.19
C PRO A 311 -3.19 23.69 -1.54
N THR A 312 -1.98 23.25 -1.91
CA THR A 312 -1.67 22.46 -3.11
C THR A 312 -2.42 21.13 -3.19
N PHE A 313 -2.91 20.60 -2.06
CA PHE A 313 -3.72 19.38 -1.97
C PHE A 313 -5.24 19.67 -2.11
N THR A 314 -5.62 20.91 -2.41
CA THR A 314 -7.01 21.24 -2.71
C THR A 314 -7.32 20.91 -4.18
N PRO A 315 -8.42 20.19 -4.48
CA PRO A 315 -8.82 19.95 -5.86
C PRO A 315 -9.02 21.25 -6.64
N ILE A 316 -8.60 21.28 -7.91
CA ILE A 316 -8.90 22.40 -8.82
C ILE A 316 -10.38 22.43 -9.22
N TYR A 317 -11.07 21.29 -9.10
CA TYR A 317 -12.50 21.14 -9.36
C TYR A 317 -13.05 19.97 -8.55
N GLU A 318 -14.24 20.16 -7.96
CA GLU A 318 -14.98 19.11 -7.25
C GLU A 318 -16.48 19.24 -7.56
N LYS A 319 -17.07 18.15 -8.04
CA LYS A 319 -18.51 17.99 -8.24
C LYS A 319 -18.96 16.69 -7.60
N LYS A 320 -20.04 16.78 -6.80
CA LYS A 320 -20.61 15.63 -6.08
C LYS A 320 -21.22 14.61 -7.06
N GLU A 321 -21.37 13.38 -6.57
CA GLU A 321 -22.11 12.31 -7.25
C GLU A 321 -23.53 12.76 -7.65
N SER A 322 -24.06 12.17 -8.72
CA SER A 322 -25.40 12.45 -9.23
C SER A 322 -26.13 11.15 -9.57
N GLU A 323 -27.43 11.23 -9.88
CA GLU A 323 -28.23 10.05 -10.25
C GLU A 323 -27.68 9.28 -11.47
N TYR A 324 -26.91 9.98 -12.32
CA TYR A 324 -26.31 9.46 -13.55
C TYR A 324 -24.82 9.12 -13.41
N GLN A 325 -24.15 9.61 -12.36
CA GLN A 325 -22.71 9.40 -12.13
C GLN A 325 -22.50 8.93 -10.69
N PRO A 326 -22.16 7.64 -10.48
CA PRO A 326 -22.04 7.07 -9.14
C PRO A 326 -20.82 7.60 -8.38
N PHE A 327 -19.82 8.16 -9.08
CA PHE A 327 -18.62 8.72 -8.45
C PHE A 327 -18.63 10.26 -8.54
N PRO A 328 -18.06 10.95 -7.53
CA PRO A 328 -17.79 12.37 -7.64
C PRO A 328 -16.70 12.64 -8.70
N GLU A 329 -16.74 13.81 -9.33
CA GLU A 329 -15.68 14.29 -10.20
C GLU A 329 -14.71 15.14 -9.38
N ILE A 330 -13.45 14.72 -9.26
CA ILE A 330 -12.43 15.40 -8.43
C ILE A 330 -11.13 15.51 -9.21
N TRP A 331 -10.73 16.74 -9.53
CA TRP A 331 -9.57 17.01 -10.38
C TRP A 331 -8.44 17.61 -9.55
N TYR A 332 -7.24 17.08 -9.71
CA TYR A 332 -6.01 17.64 -9.18
C TYR A 332 -5.10 18.02 -10.34
N ASP A 333 -4.19 18.95 -10.09
CA ASP A 333 -3.18 19.42 -11.03
C ASP A 333 -1.80 18.76 -10.81
N ASN A 334 -1.63 18.01 -9.71
CA ASN A 334 -0.36 17.43 -9.32
C ASN A 334 -0.48 16.00 -8.79
N ALA A 335 0.47 15.14 -9.17
CA ALA A 335 0.41 13.70 -8.89
C ALA A 335 0.61 13.44 -7.39
N CYS A 336 1.43 14.25 -6.71
CA CYS A 336 1.65 14.15 -5.27
C CYS A 336 0.34 14.24 -4.48
N SER A 337 -0.53 15.18 -4.82
CA SER A 337 -1.83 15.34 -4.17
C SER A 337 -2.74 14.15 -4.43
N VAL A 338 -2.79 13.66 -5.68
CA VAL A 338 -3.57 12.48 -6.03
C VAL A 338 -3.13 11.27 -5.19
N ILE A 339 -1.84 10.96 -5.19
CA ILE A 339 -1.29 9.81 -4.47
C ILE A 339 -1.47 9.96 -2.96
N GLY A 340 -1.08 11.11 -2.40
CA GLY A 340 -1.20 11.38 -0.97
C GLY A 340 -2.64 11.25 -0.47
N ILE A 341 -3.59 11.89 -1.16
CA ILE A 341 -5.01 11.84 -0.79
C ILE A 341 -5.57 10.41 -0.93
N GLN A 342 -5.27 9.69 -2.01
CA GLN A 342 -5.82 8.33 -2.17
C GLN A 342 -5.25 7.35 -1.14
N HIS A 343 -3.95 7.43 -0.83
CA HIS A 343 -3.34 6.58 0.21
C HIS A 343 -3.88 6.93 1.61
N HIS A 344 -4.14 8.22 1.88
CA HIS A 344 -4.82 8.66 3.09
C HIS A 344 -6.27 8.14 3.17
N ILE A 345 -7.01 8.14 2.05
CA ILE A 345 -8.37 7.57 1.98
C ILE A 345 -8.34 6.06 2.25
N LEU A 346 -7.39 5.31 1.67
CA LEU A 346 -7.19 3.88 1.97
C LEU A 346 -6.95 3.66 3.45
N ALA A 347 -6.06 4.44 4.08
CA ALA A 347 -5.75 4.32 5.50
C ALA A 347 -7.00 4.50 6.37
N ASN A 348 -7.84 5.49 6.05
CA ASN A 348 -9.11 5.70 6.73
C ASN A 348 -10.07 4.51 6.56
N MET A 349 -10.20 3.95 5.34
CA MET A 349 -11.08 2.79 5.11
C MET A 349 -10.65 1.56 5.90
N PHE A 350 -9.35 1.25 5.90
CA PHE A 350 -8.80 0.14 6.69
C PHE A 350 -8.97 0.38 8.20
N LEU A 351 -8.63 1.56 8.71
CA LEU A 351 -8.82 1.86 10.13
C LEU A 351 -10.30 1.81 10.56
N THR A 352 -11.21 2.26 9.70
CA THR A 352 -12.66 2.18 9.94
C THR A 352 -13.16 0.73 9.92
N ARG A 353 -12.60 -0.12 9.06
CA ARG A 353 -12.95 -1.56 8.99
C ARG A 353 -12.42 -2.35 10.18
N PHE A 354 -11.21 -2.03 10.64
CA PHE A 354 -10.47 -2.74 11.69
C PHE A 354 -10.53 -2.04 13.05
N ASP A 355 -11.57 -1.24 13.30
CA ASP A 355 -11.81 -0.61 14.59
C ASP A 355 -11.98 -1.67 15.71
N PRO A 356 -11.09 -1.70 16.73
CA PRO A 356 -11.16 -2.66 17.84
C PRO A 356 -12.44 -2.56 18.67
N GLN A 357 -13.15 -1.43 18.62
CA GLN A 357 -14.41 -1.24 19.34
C GLN A 357 -15.59 -1.94 18.66
N ILE A 358 -15.46 -2.34 17.39
CA ILE A 358 -16.48 -3.08 16.66
C ILE A 358 -16.33 -4.58 16.95
N PRO A 359 -17.30 -5.24 17.63
CA PRO A 359 -17.15 -6.65 17.99
C PRO A 359 -17.08 -7.55 16.75
N GLN A 360 -15.98 -8.29 16.59
CA GLN A 360 -15.73 -9.09 15.39
C GLN A 360 -16.41 -10.48 15.40
N ILE A 361 -16.85 -11.01 16.55
CA ILE A 361 -17.44 -12.37 16.67
C ILE A 361 -18.64 -12.40 17.66
N GLY A 362 -19.71 -13.15 17.31
CA GLY A 362 -20.77 -13.62 18.23
C GLY A 362 -22.14 -12.91 18.15
N GLY A 363 -23.18 -13.55 18.71
CA GLY A 363 -24.58 -13.08 18.78
C GLY A 363 -24.79 -11.70 19.44
N GLN A 364 -23.72 -11.11 19.97
CA GLN A 364 -23.68 -9.73 20.45
C GLN A 364 -23.59 -8.69 19.32
N ARG A 365 -23.28 -9.06 18.06
CA ARG A 365 -23.40 -8.12 16.92
C ARG A 365 -24.79 -7.47 16.83
N LYS A 366 -25.86 -8.24 17.03
CA LYS A 366 -27.24 -7.72 17.01
C LYS A 366 -27.55 -6.82 18.21
N ALA A 367 -26.96 -7.08 19.38
CA ALA A 367 -27.15 -6.26 20.59
C ALA A 367 -26.30 -4.99 20.59
N SER A 368 -25.09 -5.04 20.00
CA SER A 368 -24.17 -3.92 19.88
C SER A 368 -24.58 -2.93 18.79
N VAL A 369 -25.14 -3.39 17.67
CA VAL A 369 -25.78 -2.51 16.68
C VAL A 369 -26.93 -1.72 17.34
N THR A 370 -27.73 -2.35 18.20
CA THR A 370 -28.81 -1.68 18.95
C THR A 370 -28.28 -0.74 20.04
N LYS A 371 -27.16 -1.05 20.71
CA LYS A 371 -26.50 -0.14 21.67
C LYS A 371 -25.78 1.03 20.99
N MET A 372 -25.29 0.86 19.77
CA MET A 372 -24.64 1.92 18.98
C MET A 372 -25.65 2.96 18.50
N THR A 373 -26.92 2.57 18.28
CA THR A 373 -28.04 3.51 18.12
C THR A 373 -28.30 4.36 19.37
N LEU A 374 -27.85 3.92 20.56
CA LEU A 374 -28.04 4.63 21.83
C LEU A 374 -26.82 5.46 22.29
N ALA A 375 -25.63 5.25 21.74
CA ALA A 375 -24.41 5.99 22.09
C ALA A 375 -24.33 7.35 21.36
N VAL A 376 -25.41 8.13 21.42
CA VAL A 376 -25.57 9.45 20.79
C VAL A 376 -24.96 10.60 21.64
N CYS A 377 -24.35 10.32 22.78
CA CYS A 377 -24.02 11.39 23.75
C CYS A 377 -22.64 12.08 23.59
N ILE A 378 -21.89 11.88 22.50
CA ILE A 378 -20.67 12.67 22.25
C ILE A 378 -20.57 13.08 20.78
N GLY A 379 -21.31 14.12 20.39
CA GLY A 379 -20.95 15.16 19.40
C GLY A 379 -20.56 14.82 17.95
N GLN A 380 -20.16 13.59 17.60
CA GLN A 380 -19.81 13.19 16.24
C GLN A 380 -20.80 12.14 15.76
N ARG A 381 -21.61 12.53 14.79
CA ARG A 381 -22.64 11.71 14.15
C ARG A 381 -21.97 10.51 13.46
N LEU A 382 -21.85 9.37 14.16
CA LEU A 382 -21.39 8.12 13.53
C LEU A 382 -22.37 7.76 12.41
N LYS A 383 -21.97 8.03 11.16
CA LYS A 383 -22.53 7.30 10.03
C LYS A 383 -22.21 5.82 10.24
N PRO A 384 -23.11 4.88 9.93
CA PRO A 384 -22.79 3.46 10.05
C PRO A 384 -21.52 3.16 9.25
N THR A 385 -20.55 2.47 9.87
CA THR A 385 -19.21 2.15 9.35
C THR A 385 -19.19 1.79 7.86
N LYS A 386 -20.18 1.00 7.42
CA LYS A 386 -20.39 0.62 6.01
C LYS A 386 -20.60 1.83 5.08
N GLN A 387 -21.47 2.77 5.42
CA GLN A 387 -21.76 3.93 4.57
C GLN A 387 -20.55 4.85 4.42
N GLU A 388 -19.74 4.98 5.47
CA GLU A 388 -18.53 5.79 5.39
C GLU A 388 -17.49 5.14 4.48
N ILE A 389 -17.25 3.83 4.60
CA ILE A 389 -16.36 3.10 3.69
C ILE A 389 -16.86 3.22 2.25
N MET A 390 -18.15 3.00 1.98
CA MET A 390 -18.71 3.14 0.62
C MET A 390 -18.52 4.55 0.05
N ARG A 391 -18.70 5.61 0.87
CA ARG A 391 -18.44 7.00 0.46
C ARG A 391 -16.98 7.20 0.09
N LEU A 392 -16.06 6.65 0.86
CA LEU A 392 -14.63 6.72 0.61
C LEU A 392 -14.22 5.93 -0.64
N VAL A 393 -14.82 4.77 -0.90
CA VAL A 393 -14.64 4.01 -2.15
C VAL A 393 -15.12 4.82 -3.36
N ARG A 394 -16.29 5.47 -3.29
CA ARG A 394 -16.73 6.35 -4.38
C ARG A 394 -15.76 7.50 -4.61
N ARG A 395 -15.28 8.15 -3.54
CA ARG A 395 -14.30 9.24 -3.62
C ARG A 395 -12.99 8.79 -4.26
N ILE A 396 -12.41 7.66 -3.83
CA ILE A 396 -11.12 7.18 -4.37
C ILE A 396 -11.24 6.75 -5.84
N CYS A 397 -12.39 6.17 -6.22
CA CYS A 397 -12.74 5.83 -7.61
C CYS A 397 -12.90 7.08 -8.48
N GLY A 398 -13.59 8.10 -7.98
CA GLY A 398 -13.74 9.40 -8.64
C GLY A 398 -12.40 10.08 -8.90
N ILE A 399 -11.49 10.06 -7.91
CA ILE A 399 -10.12 10.56 -8.06
C ILE A 399 -9.37 9.75 -9.13
N GLY A 400 -9.44 8.42 -9.11
CA GLY A 400 -8.77 7.57 -10.10
C GLY A 400 -9.22 7.89 -11.53
N LEU A 401 -10.52 7.91 -11.77
CA LEU A 401 -11.08 8.17 -13.11
C LEU A 401 -10.81 9.58 -13.63
N CYS A 402 -10.79 10.58 -12.76
CA CYS A 402 -10.61 11.97 -13.18
C CYS A 402 -9.15 12.39 -13.35
N ASN A 403 -8.18 11.58 -12.88
CA ASN A 403 -6.75 11.90 -12.90
C ASN A 403 -5.93 10.84 -13.66
N GLN A 404 -6.47 10.29 -14.75
CA GLN A 404 -5.85 9.21 -15.55
C GLN A 404 -4.49 9.55 -16.17
N TRP A 405 -4.12 10.83 -16.22
CA TRP A 405 -2.77 11.27 -16.62
C TRP A 405 -1.69 10.82 -15.62
N THR A 406 -2.08 10.41 -14.40
CA THR A 406 -1.24 9.70 -13.43
C THR A 406 -1.81 8.30 -13.16
N PRO A 407 -1.49 7.29 -14.00
CA PRO A 407 -2.07 5.93 -13.92
C PRO A 407 -2.03 5.23 -12.55
N PRO A 408 -1.03 5.47 -11.66
CA PRO A 408 -1.09 4.95 -10.29
C PRO A 408 -2.36 5.32 -9.50
N ALA A 409 -3.08 6.36 -9.92
CA ALA A 409 -4.37 6.71 -9.33
C ALA A 409 -5.46 5.65 -9.57
N MET A 410 -5.46 5.03 -10.75
CA MET A 410 -6.36 3.91 -11.07
C MET A 410 -5.97 2.67 -10.26
N PHE A 411 -4.67 2.39 -10.11
CA PHE A 411 -4.20 1.24 -9.32
C PHE A 411 -4.64 1.36 -7.86
N THR A 412 -4.58 2.57 -7.30
CA THR A 412 -5.01 2.85 -5.94
C THR A 412 -6.52 2.71 -5.76
N ALA A 413 -7.32 3.07 -6.77
CA ALA A 413 -8.75 2.80 -6.79
C ALA A 413 -9.05 1.29 -6.85
N CYS A 414 -8.34 0.52 -7.68
CA CYS A 414 -8.46 -0.93 -7.73
C CYS A 414 -8.21 -1.58 -6.36
N MET A 415 -7.24 -1.07 -5.59
CA MET A 415 -7.00 -1.57 -4.23
C MET A 415 -8.23 -1.43 -3.33
N ALA A 416 -8.90 -0.27 -3.38
CA ALA A 416 -10.11 -0.03 -2.60
C ALA A 416 -11.29 -0.89 -3.07
N ILE A 417 -11.43 -1.11 -4.38
CA ILE A 417 -12.47 -1.97 -4.95
C ILE A 417 -12.26 -3.42 -4.49
N ALA A 418 -11.05 -3.95 -4.58
CA ALA A 418 -10.77 -5.32 -4.17
C ALA A 418 -11.05 -5.55 -2.67
N ALA A 419 -10.71 -4.56 -1.83
CA ALA A 419 -10.85 -4.67 -0.37
C ALA A 419 -12.28 -4.40 0.14
N PHE A 420 -13.05 -3.55 -0.53
CA PHE A 420 -14.32 -3.02 0.00
C PHE A 420 -15.47 -2.96 -1.02
N GLY A 421 -15.27 -3.41 -2.26
CA GLY A 421 -16.26 -3.37 -3.33
C GLY A 421 -17.45 -4.32 -3.11
N ASP A 422 -17.27 -5.37 -2.31
CA ASP A 422 -18.32 -6.30 -1.90
C ASP A 422 -19.44 -5.64 -1.08
N LEU A 423 -19.16 -4.47 -0.48
CA LEU A 423 -20.13 -3.70 0.30
C LEU A 423 -21.27 -3.12 -0.55
N PHE A 424 -21.05 -2.97 -1.86
CA PHE A 424 -21.99 -2.34 -2.79
C PHE A 424 -23.09 -3.31 -3.24
N GLN A 425 -24.31 -2.78 -3.32
CA GLN A 425 -25.53 -3.55 -3.63
C GLN A 425 -26.33 -2.92 -4.77
N ASP A 426 -26.09 -1.63 -5.05
CA ASP A 426 -26.72 -0.95 -6.17
C ASP A 426 -26.01 -1.33 -7.47
N GLN A 427 -26.78 -1.72 -8.48
CA GLN A 427 -26.23 -2.21 -9.73
C GLN A 427 -25.41 -1.15 -10.47
N LYS A 428 -25.78 0.14 -10.40
CA LYS A 428 -25.02 1.21 -11.07
C LYS A 428 -23.65 1.41 -10.44
N ASP A 429 -23.57 1.33 -9.11
CA ASP A 429 -22.28 1.36 -8.42
C ASP A 429 -21.43 0.15 -8.82
N GLN A 430 -22.01 -1.06 -8.78
CA GLN A 430 -21.31 -2.30 -9.11
C GLN A 430 -20.75 -2.29 -10.55
N GLU A 431 -21.55 -1.88 -11.52
CA GLU A 431 -21.13 -1.71 -12.92
C GLU A 431 -20.00 -0.68 -13.05
N ALA A 432 -20.08 0.44 -12.34
CA ALA A 432 -19.05 1.47 -12.38
C ALA A 432 -17.73 1.05 -11.69
N LEU A 433 -17.80 0.27 -10.61
CA LEU A 433 -16.62 -0.31 -9.97
C LEU A 433 -15.96 -1.34 -10.90
N LEU A 434 -16.76 -2.18 -11.58
CA LEU A 434 -16.25 -3.16 -12.53
C LEU A 434 -15.60 -2.48 -13.75
N ASP A 435 -16.18 -1.39 -14.26
CA ASP A 435 -15.62 -0.59 -15.36
C ASP A 435 -14.23 -0.02 -14.99
N ILE A 436 -14.00 0.39 -13.74
CA ILE A 436 -12.66 0.82 -13.29
C ILE A 436 -11.64 -0.31 -13.41
N LEU A 437 -11.97 -1.51 -12.93
CA LEU A 437 -11.08 -2.68 -13.01
C LEU A 437 -10.76 -2.99 -14.48
N GLN A 438 -11.78 -3.09 -15.33
CA GLN A 438 -11.65 -3.38 -16.76
C GLN A 438 -10.83 -2.33 -17.51
N ARG A 439 -11.06 -1.04 -17.24
CA ARG A 439 -10.26 0.05 -17.83
C ARG A 439 -8.81 -0.01 -17.41
N THR A 440 -8.54 -0.34 -16.15
CA THR A 440 -7.18 -0.43 -15.63
C THR A 440 -6.42 -1.56 -16.32
N GLU A 441 -7.05 -2.72 -16.48
CA GLU A 441 -6.45 -3.85 -17.18
C GLU A 441 -6.20 -3.54 -18.66
N ARG A 442 -7.22 -3.04 -19.36
CA ARG A 442 -7.13 -2.72 -20.79
C ARG A 442 -6.09 -1.64 -21.10
N ASN A 443 -6.04 -0.57 -20.30
CA ASN A 443 -5.27 0.62 -20.63
C ASN A 443 -3.85 0.62 -20.02
N HIS A 444 -3.65 -0.10 -18.92
CA HIS A 444 -2.39 -0.08 -18.17
C HIS A 444 -1.80 -1.48 -17.97
N SER A 445 -2.43 -2.50 -18.55
CA SER A 445 -1.99 -3.89 -18.42
C SER A 445 -1.84 -4.35 -16.97
N ARG A 446 -2.61 -3.77 -16.04
CA ARG A 446 -2.65 -4.21 -14.64
C ARG A 446 -3.65 -5.36 -14.52
N PRO A 447 -3.24 -6.58 -14.16
CA PRO A 447 -4.17 -7.67 -14.02
C PRO A 447 -5.19 -7.39 -12.91
N THR A 448 -6.46 -7.40 -13.26
CA THR A 448 -7.58 -7.19 -12.34
C THR A 448 -8.64 -8.28 -12.45
N GLU A 449 -8.53 -9.19 -13.42
CA GLU A 449 -9.55 -10.21 -13.69
C GLU A 449 -9.94 -11.03 -12.46
N ALA A 450 -8.97 -11.43 -11.62
CA ALA A 450 -9.27 -12.13 -10.36
C ALA A 450 -10.16 -11.29 -9.44
N THR A 451 -9.87 -10.00 -9.31
CA THR A 451 -10.72 -9.05 -8.57
C THR A 451 -12.08 -8.87 -9.25
N GLN A 452 -12.15 -8.79 -10.57
CA GLN A 452 -13.42 -8.70 -11.31
C GLN A 452 -14.30 -9.91 -11.01
N GLN A 453 -13.75 -11.13 -11.09
CA GLN A 453 -14.46 -12.36 -10.77
C GLN A 453 -14.90 -12.42 -9.30
N GLN A 454 -14.03 -11.99 -8.38
CA GLN A 454 -14.36 -11.88 -6.95
C GLN A 454 -15.56 -10.94 -6.74
N MET A 455 -15.55 -9.76 -7.38
CA MET A 455 -16.63 -8.78 -7.27
C MET A 455 -17.94 -9.32 -7.83
N ILE A 456 -17.92 -9.84 -9.06
CA ILE A 456 -19.08 -10.46 -9.73
C ILE A 456 -19.70 -11.55 -8.86
N LYS A 457 -18.86 -12.42 -8.26
CA LYS A 457 -19.32 -13.45 -7.34
C LYS A 457 -19.92 -12.85 -6.06
N SER A 458 -19.27 -11.85 -5.46
CA SER A 458 -19.75 -11.21 -4.23
C SER A 458 -21.09 -10.49 -4.39
N TRP A 459 -21.37 -9.99 -5.59
CA TRP A 459 -22.62 -9.31 -5.94
C TRP A 459 -23.73 -10.27 -6.39
N GLY A 460 -23.43 -11.57 -6.52
CA GLY A 460 -24.40 -12.58 -6.93
C GLY A 460 -24.83 -12.48 -8.40
N TRP A 461 -23.97 -11.93 -9.27
CA TRP A 461 -24.27 -11.78 -10.70
C TRP A 461 -24.18 -13.11 -11.47
N ILE A 462 -23.47 -14.11 -10.93
CA ILE A 462 -23.44 -15.47 -11.45
C ILE A 462 -24.45 -16.30 -10.66
N SER A 463 -25.42 -16.91 -11.36
CA SER A 463 -26.27 -17.94 -10.80
C SER A 463 -25.45 -19.22 -10.64
N GLU A 464 -25.43 -19.85 -9.48
CA GLU A 464 -24.90 -21.21 -9.35
C GLU A 464 -25.81 -22.15 -10.17
N GLU A 465 -25.34 -22.55 -11.37
CA GLU A 465 -25.93 -23.64 -12.16
C GLU A 465 -25.51 -25.01 -11.65
#